data_AF-A0A518GAZ0-F1
#
_entry.id   AF-A0A518GAZ0-F1
#
_cell.length_a   1.000
_cell.length_b   1.000
_cell.length_c   1.000
_cell.angle_alpha   90.00
_cell.angle_beta   90.00
_cell.angle_gamma   90.00
#
_symmetry.space_group_name_H-M   'P 1'
#
loop_
_entity.id
_entity.type
_entity.pdbx_description
1 polymer ?
#
loop_
_entity_poly.entity_id
_entity_poly.type
_entity_poly.pdbx_seq_one_letter_code
_entity_poly.pdbx_strand_id
1 'polypeptide(L)'
;MNPIILLFIAVAALMLVVLIAFFMFFFRPWLQCFLSGAPIRAFDVVGMRLRRSPAQLICEQRIRASYVDTQLTVAELEKAHLQGVDIVRAVDALCLAKQTGVDVRWEDLVATDLAVR
;
A
#
# COMPACT_ATOMS: atom_id res chain seq x y z
N MET A 1 -8.61 47.71 0.93
CA MET A 1 -7.54 46.72 0.68
C MET A 1 -7.41 46.55 -0.82
N ASN A 2 -6.22 46.75 -1.40
CA ASN A 2 -6.06 46.74 -2.85
C ASN A 2 -6.49 45.39 -3.44
N PRO A 3 -7.27 45.36 -4.53
CA PRO A 3 -7.77 44.11 -5.13
C PRO A 3 -6.64 43.17 -5.55
N ILE A 4 -5.47 43.72 -5.88
CA ILE A 4 -4.23 42.98 -6.18
C ILE A 4 -3.72 42.19 -4.96
N ILE A 5 -3.82 42.76 -3.75
CA ILE A 5 -3.38 42.10 -2.51
C ILE A 5 -4.33 40.94 -2.18
N LEU A 6 -5.65 41.14 -2.37
CA LEU A 6 -6.65 40.09 -2.21
C LEU A 6 -6.41 38.90 -3.16
N LEU A 7 -6.05 39.17 -4.42
CA LEU A 7 -5.70 38.14 -5.39
C LEU A 7 -4.48 37.32 -4.95
N PHE A 8 -3.41 37.97 -4.49
CA PHE A 8 -2.21 37.29 -4.01
C PHE A 8 -2.48 36.41 -2.78
N ILE A 9 -3.27 36.89 -1.83
CA ILE A 9 -3.67 36.11 -0.65
C ILE A 9 -4.49 34.89 -1.06
N ALA A 10 -5.44 35.04 -1.99
CA ALA A 10 -6.26 33.93 -2.48
C ALA A 10 -5.42 32.87 -3.19
N VAL A 11 -4.46 33.26 -4.04
CA VAL A 11 -3.55 32.34 -4.73
C VAL A 11 -2.62 31.63 -3.75
N ALA A 12 -2.06 32.35 -2.77
CA ALA A 12 -1.21 31.76 -1.75
C ALA A 12 -1.97 30.74 -0.88
N ALA A 13 -3.21 31.07 -0.48
CA ALA A 13 -4.07 30.16 0.26
C ALA A 13 -4.41 28.90 -0.54
N LEU A 14 -4.72 29.05 -1.84
CA LEU A 14 -5.00 27.90 -2.72
C LEU A 14 -3.76 26.99 -2.86
N MET A 15 -2.59 27.57 -3.05
CA MET A 15 -1.33 26.83 -3.18
C MET A 15 -1.00 26.05 -1.90
N LEU A 16 -1.24 26.66 -0.74
CA LEU A 16 -1.10 26.00 0.55
C LEU A 16 -2.04 24.80 0.70
N VAL A 17 -3.32 24.93 0.32
CA VAL A 17 -4.30 23.84 0.38
C VAL A 17 -3.88 22.68 -0.54
N VAL A 18 -3.42 22.97 -1.76
CA VAL A 18 -2.94 21.94 -2.70
C VAL A 18 -1.72 21.21 -2.13
N LEU A 19 -0.78 21.94 -1.52
CA LEU A 19 0.41 21.35 -0.91
C LEU A 19 0.06 20.41 0.26
N ILE A 20 -0.87 20.83 1.13
CA ILE A 20 -1.35 20.02 2.26
C ILE A 20 -2.07 18.76 1.75
N ALA A 21 -2.95 18.91 0.76
CA ALA A 21 -3.67 17.80 0.16
C ALA A 21 -2.71 16.78 -0.46
N PHE A 22 -1.67 17.26 -1.16
CA PHE A 22 -0.61 16.41 -1.69
C PHE A 22 0.09 15.65 -0.57
N PHE A 23 0.57 16.33 0.47
CA PHE A 23 1.23 15.68 1.61
C PHE A 23 0.35 14.61 2.28
N MET A 24 -0.91 14.93 2.58
CA MET A 24 -1.87 13.98 3.16
C MET A 24 -2.09 12.74 2.27
N PHE A 25 -2.14 12.93 0.95
CA PHE A 25 -2.36 11.83 0.02
C PHE A 25 -1.20 10.83 0.01
N PHE A 26 0.04 11.26 0.25
CA PHE A 26 1.20 10.36 0.38
C PHE A 26 1.36 9.80 1.80
N PHE A 27 1.03 10.57 2.82
CA PHE A 27 1.21 10.16 4.22
C PHE A 27 0.19 9.14 4.70
N ARG A 28 -1.05 9.17 4.20
CA ARG A 28 -2.15 8.30 4.68
C ARG A 28 -1.82 6.81 4.64
N PRO A 29 -1.40 6.21 3.51
CA PRO A 29 -1.11 4.77 3.45
C PRO A 29 0.10 4.38 4.32
N TRP A 30 1.12 5.25 4.37
CA TRP A 30 2.30 5.03 5.19
C TRP A 30 1.97 5.00 6.68
N LEU A 31 1.19 5.99 7.14
CA LEU A 31 0.78 6.11 8.53
C LEU A 31 -0.12 4.95 8.96
N GLN A 32 -1.03 4.51 8.09
CA GLN A 32 -1.91 3.36 8.35
C GLN A 32 -1.10 2.09 8.61
N CYS A 33 -0.14 1.77 7.74
CA CYS A 33 0.74 0.60 7.94
C CYS A 33 1.62 0.71 9.17
N PHE A 34 2.16 1.91 9.44
CA PHE A 34 2.98 2.15 10.62
C PHE A 34 2.20 1.91 11.92
N LEU A 35 0.97 2.43 12.02
CA LEU A 35 0.12 2.28 13.20
C LEU A 35 -0.40 0.83 13.37
N SER A 36 -0.59 0.11 12.27
CA SER A 36 -1.06 -1.29 12.29
C SER A 36 0.04 -2.32 12.57
N GLY A 37 1.26 -1.90 12.95
CA GLY A 37 2.35 -2.81 13.30
C GLY A 37 3.02 -3.49 12.10
N ALA A 38 2.76 -3.00 10.88
CA ALA A 38 3.34 -3.50 9.65
C ALA A 38 4.14 -2.38 8.95
N PRO A 39 5.26 -1.92 9.54
CA PRO A 39 5.94 -0.70 9.12
C PRO A 39 6.48 -0.85 7.69
N ILE A 40 6.02 0.04 6.81
CA ILE A 40 6.54 0.22 5.45
C ILE A 40 7.47 1.44 5.46
N ARG A 41 8.57 1.41 4.70
CA ARG A 41 9.44 2.59 4.60
C ARG A 41 8.75 3.66 3.75
N ALA A 42 8.89 4.93 4.14
CA ALA A 42 8.31 6.03 3.36
C ALA A 42 8.81 6.03 1.90
N PHE A 43 10.08 5.65 1.69
CA PHE A 43 10.66 5.47 0.36
C PHE A 43 9.96 4.37 -0.47
N ASP A 44 9.50 3.28 0.15
CA ASP A 44 8.79 2.22 -0.57
C ASP A 44 7.44 2.73 -1.08
N VAL A 45 6.73 3.56 -0.29
CA VAL A 45 5.45 4.18 -0.69
C VAL A 45 5.64 5.12 -1.89
N VAL A 46 6.72 5.90 -1.89
CA VAL A 46 7.10 6.75 -3.03
C VAL A 46 7.44 5.89 -4.25
N GLY A 47 8.24 4.83 -4.07
CA GLY A 47 8.63 3.92 -5.14
C GLY A 47 7.46 3.13 -5.74
N MET A 48 6.49 2.71 -4.92
CA MET A 48 5.26 2.07 -5.38
C MET A 48 4.45 3.02 -6.26
N ARG A 49 4.30 4.28 -5.85
CA ARG A 49 3.56 5.27 -6.65
C ARG A 49 4.25 5.63 -7.96
N LEU A 50 5.58 5.71 -7.98
CA LEU A 50 6.33 5.92 -9.22
C LEU A 50 6.14 4.75 -10.20
N ARG A 51 6.06 3.51 -9.69
CA ARG A 51 5.77 2.30 -10.45
C ARG A 51 4.28 2.09 -10.77
N ARG A 52 3.41 3.07 -10.43
CA ARG A 52 1.93 2.99 -10.54
C ARG A 52 1.31 1.80 -9.79
N SER A 53 2.01 1.29 -8.77
CA SER A 53 1.52 0.23 -7.91
C SER A 53 0.60 0.79 -6.81
N PRO A 54 -0.54 0.15 -6.50
CA PRO A 54 -1.50 0.62 -5.50
C PRO A 54 -0.95 0.40 -4.08
N ALA A 55 -0.21 1.41 -3.59
CA ALA A 55 0.40 1.38 -2.25
C ALA A 55 -0.60 1.16 -1.12
N GLN A 56 -1.84 1.63 -1.26
CA GLN A 56 -2.90 1.41 -0.27
C GLN A 56 -3.29 -0.08 -0.18
N LEU A 57 -3.50 -0.73 -1.33
CA LEU A 57 -3.86 -2.15 -1.39
C LEU A 57 -2.74 -3.01 -0.80
N ILE A 58 -1.48 -2.74 -1.18
CA ILE A 58 -0.32 -3.47 -0.66
C ILE A 58 -0.20 -3.27 0.86
N CYS A 59 -0.43 -2.05 1.35
CA CYS A 59 -0.42 -1.78 2.77
C CYS A 59 -1.49 -2.59 3.52
N GLU A 60 -2.75 -2.58 3.04
CA GLU A 60 -3.84 -3.34 3.64
C GLU A 60 -3.56 -4.85 3.68
N GLN A 61 -3.03 -5.42 2.59
CA GLN A 61 -2.65 -6.83 2.55
C GLN A 61 -1.46 -7.14 3.45
N ARG A 62 -0.50 -6.23 3.56
CA ARG A 62 0.66 -6.38 4.45
C ARG A 62 0.26 -6.36 5.92
N ILE A 63 -0.75 -5.56 6.28
CA ILE A 63 -1.36 -5.55 7.61
C ILE A 63 -1.99 -6.91 7.91
N ARG A 64 -2.80 -7.45 6.99
CA ARG A 64 -3.40 -8.80 7.15
C ARG A 64 -2.36 -9.89 7.34
N ALA A 65 -1.34 -9.94 6.48
CA ALA A 65 -0.27 -10.92 6.58
C ALA A 65 0.50 -10.81 7.91
N SER A 66 0.60 -9.61 8.48
CA SER A 66 1.25 -9.36 9.77
C SER A 66 0.50 -9.98 10.95
N TYR A 67 -0.83 -10.10 10.88
CA TYR A 67 -1.63 -10.68 11.96
C TYR A 67 -1.43 -12.19 12.12
N VAL A 68 -0.95 -12.87 11.08
CA VAL A 68 -0.75 -14.32 11.06
C VAL A 68 0.74 -14.68 11.10
N ASP A 69 1.56 -13.74 11.57
CA ASP A 69 3.02 -13.83 11.70
C ASP A 69 3.73 -14.34 10.44
N THR A 70 3.21 -13.95 9.28
CA THR A 70 3.85 -14.30 8.02
C THR A 70 4.92 -13.27 7.69
N GLN A 71 6.16 -13.71 7.43
CA GLN A 71 7.29 -12.85 7.07
C GLN A 71 7.18 -12.26 5.65
N LEU A 72 5.96 -11.98 5.20
CA LEU A 72 5.71 -11.48 3.85
C LEU A 72 6.22 -10.06 3.73
N THR A 73 7.02 -9.79 2.71
CA THR A 73 7.57 -8.47 2.45
C THR A 73 6.68 -7.65 1.53
N VAL A 74 6.79 -6.33 1.63
CA VAL A 74 6.12 -5.39 0.71
C VAL A 74 6.55 -5.63 -0.74
N ALA A 75 7.83 -5.98 -0.94
CA ALA A 75 8.38 -6.25 -2.27
C ALA A 75 7.77 -7.51 -2.91
N GLU A 76 7.49 -8.56 -2.14
CA GLU A 76 6.83 -9.77 -2.64
C GLU A 76 5.38 -9.51 -3.02
N LEU A 77 4.64 -8.76 -2.20
CA LEU A 77 3.27 -8.33 -2.50
C LEU A 77 3.23 -7.46 -3.77
N GLU A 78 4.14 -6.50 -3.88
CA GLU A 78 4.26 -5.63 -5.05
C GLU A 78 4.61 -6.45 -6.30
N LYS A 79 5.57 -7.38 -6.20
CA LYS A 79 5.95 -8.26 -7.32
C LYS A 79 4.77 -9.12 -7.78
N ALA A 80 4.04 -9.74 -6.86
CA ALA A 80 2.86 -10.53 -7.20
C ALA A 80 1.79 -9.67 -7.88
N HIS A 81 1.53 -8.47 -7.37
CA HIS A 81 0.60 -7.53 -7.99
C HIS A 81 1.01 -7.15 -9.42
N LEU A 82 2.31 -6.86 -9.64
CA LEU A 82 2.84 -6.54 -10.96
C LEU A 82 2.78 -7.73 -11.94
N GLN A 83 2.80 -8.96 -11.43
CA GLN A 83 2.58 -10.18 -12.20
C GLN A 83 1.10 -10.41 -12.55
N GLY A 84 0.18 -9.58 -12.04
CA GLY A 84 -1.26 -9.68 -12.28
C GLY A 84 -2.00 -10.66 -11.37
N VAL A 85 -1.36 -11.10 -10.30
CA VAL A 85 -1.92 -11.98 -9.25
C VAL A 85 -2.96 -11.21 -8.44
N ASP A 86 -4.04 -11.88 -8.07
CA ASP A 86 -4.96 -11.33 -7.06
C ASP A 86 -4.36 -11.47 -5.66
N ILE A 87 -3.65 -10.42 -5.24
CA ILE A 87 -3.00 -10.38 -3.92
C ILE A 87 -3.98 -10.47 -2.76
N VAL A 88 -5.25 -10.08 -2.93
CA VAL A 88 -6.26 -10.18 -1.86
C VAL A 88 -6.56 -11.66 -1.63
N ARG A 89 -6.86 -12.37 -2.71
CA ARG A 89 -7.15 -13.81 -2.65
C ARG A 89 -5.96 -14.62 -2.14
N ALA A 90 -4.76 -14.32 -2.62
CA ALA A 90 -3.55 -15.03 -2.22
C ALA A 90 -3.24 -14.83 -0.73
N VAL A 91 -3.35 -13.60 -0.21
CA VAL A 91 -3.12 -13.31 1.22
C VAL A 91 -4.20 -13.93 2.09
N ASP A 92 -5.47 -13.86 1.70
CA ASP A 92 -6.55 -14.49 2.46
C ASP A 92 -6.37 -16.02 2.52
N ALA A 93 -5.96 -16.67 1.43
CA ALA A 93 -5.63 -18.10 1.40
C ALA A 93 -4.43 -18.43 2.30
N LEU A 94 -3.39 -17.61 2.28
CA LEU A 94 -2.21 -17.75 3.15
C LEU A 94 -2.59 -17.61 4.63
N CYS A 95 -3.41 -16.62 4.97
CA CYS A 95 -3.93 -16.42 6.33
C CYS A 95 -4.70 -17.65 6.80
N LEU A 96 -5.57 -18.20 5.94
CA LEU A 96 -6.35 -19.39 6.26
C LEU A 96 -5.47 -20.63 6.46
N ALA A 97 -4.48 -20.82 5.59
CA ALA A 97 -3.52 -21.93 5.70
C ALA A 97 -2.77 -21.88 7.04
N LYS A 98 -2.29 -20.69 7.45
CA LYS A 98 -1.64 -20.51 8.75
C LYS A 98 -2.56 -20.75 9.94
N GLN A 99 -3.82 -20.32 9.87
CA GLN A 99 -4.81 -20.59 10.93
C GLN A 99 -5.17 -22.07 11.05
N THR A 100 -5.17 -22.81 9.94
CA THR A 100 -5.48 -24.25 9.89
C THR A 100 -4.27 -25.15 10.09
N GLY A 101 -3.06 -24.57 10.22
CA GLY A 101 -1.81 -25.31 10.38
C GLY A 101 -1.33 -26.00 9.10
N VAL A 102 -1.87 -25.64 7.93
CA VAL A 102 -1.40 -26.12 6.64
C VAL A 102 -0.17 -25.31 6.25
N ASP A 103 0.94 -25.99 5.99
CA ASP A 103 2.14 -25.33 5.49
C ASP A 103 1.98 -25.02 4.00
N VAL A 104 1.75 -23.73 3.70
CA VAL A 104 1.65 -23.22 2.34
C VAL A 104 2.63 -22.07 2.20
N ARG A 105 3.41 -22.09 1.14
CA ARG A 105 4.35 -21.02 0.81
C ARG A 105 3.66 -19.97 -0.06
N TRP A 106 4.09 -18.73 0.11
CA TRP A 106 3.60 -17.62 -0.69
C TRP A 106 3.84 -17.85 -2.20
N GLU A 107 5.02 -18.36 -2.56
CA GLU A 107 5.37 -18.63 -3.96
C GLU A 107 4.41 -19.63 -4.62
N ASP A 108 3.96 -20.64 -3.87
CA ASP A 108 3.06 -21.68 -4.37
C ASP A 108 1.65 -21.12 -4.63
N LEU A 109 1.17 -20.23 -3.76
CA LEU A 109 -0.10 -19.53 -3.94
C LEU A 109 -0.07 -18.61 -5.16
N VAL A 110 1.02 -17.87 -5.33
CA VAL A 110 1.25 -17.00 -6.50
C VAL A 110 1.29 -17.83 -7.78
N ALA A 111 2.07 -18.93 -7.79
CA ALA A 111 2.17 -19.81 -8.95
C ALA A 111 0.82 -20.46 -9.31
N THR A 112 0.04 -20.85 -8.31
CA THR A 112 -1.29 -21.46 -8.51
C THR A 112 -2.26 -20.45 -9.11
N ASP A 113 -2.32 -19.21 -8.61
CA ASP A 113 -3.21 -18.18 -9.17
C ASP A 113 -2.85 -17.83 -10.62
N LEU A 114 -1.55 -17.78 -10.93
CA LEU A 114 -1.07 -17.58 -12.29
C LEU A 114 -1.40 -18.74 -13.23
N ALA A 115 -1.39 -19.98 -12.74
CA ALA A 115 -1.69 -21.17 -13.54
C ALA A 115 -3.18 -21.35 -13.82
N VAL A 116 -4.06 -20.75 -13.01
CA VAL A 116 -5.53 -20.82 -13.16
C VAL A 116 -6.05 -19.84 -14.23
N ARG A 117 -5.23 -18.88 -14.66
CA ARG A 117 -5.58 -17.88 -15.67
C ARG A 117 -5.13 -18.28 -17.07
#